data_AF-A0A382QZU0-F1
#
_entry.id   AF-A0A382QZU0-F1
#
_cell.length_a   1.000
_cell.length_b   1.000
_cell.length_c   1.000
_cell.angle_alpha   90.00
_cell.angle_beta   90.00
_cell.angle_gamma   90.00
#
_symmetry.space_group_name_H-M   'P 1'
#
loop_
_entity.id
_entity.type
_entity.pdbx_description
1 polymer ?
#
loop_
_entity_poly.entity_id
_entity_poly.type
_entity_poly.pdbx_seq_one_letter_code
_entity_poly.pdbx_strand_id
1 'polypeptide(L)'
;KTLNQTQNIPILSLEDLGIAKESGEQKSLLDCLAGKSDSDPQTQLRLNELKEIIAKAIDTLPEKERLMISLYYYEELTMKEIGEILSITESRVSQIHSKAVFRLRTKLKSLIAEEL
;
A
#
# COMPACT_ATOMS: atom_id res chain seq x y z
N LYS A 1 25.49 32.55 -5.80
CA LYS A 1 25.64 31.31 -5.01
C LYS A 1 24.26 30.75 -4.77
N THR A 2 24.02 29.62 -5.41
CA THR A 2 22.80 28.84 -5.60
C THR A 2 22.08 28.49 -4.28
N LEU A 3 20.90 29.06 -4.08
CA LEU A 3 19.88 28.48 -3.22
C LEU A 3 19.11 27.46 -4.06
N ASN A 4 19.58 26.21 -3.98
CA ASN A 4 18.90 25.01 -4.50
C ASN A 4 17.45 24.99 -4.02
N GLN A 5 16.49 25.08 -4.96
CA GLN A 5 15.78 23.91 -5.47
C GLN A 5 15.06 23.10 -4.38
N THR A 6 13.83 23.49 -4.07
CA THR A 6 12.73 22.53 -4.07
C THR A 6 11.47 23.28 -4.48
N GLN A 7 11.23 23.24 -5.79
CA GLN A 7 9.95 23.56 -6.40
C GLN A 7 8.87 22.70 -5.75
N ASN A 8 7.71 23.30 -5.50
CA ASN A 8 6.48 22.66 -5.06
C ASN A 8 6.36 21.23 -5.60
N ILE A 9 6.38 20.23 -4.72
CA ILE A 9 5.83 18.93 -5.06
C ILE A 9 4.31 19.15 -5.11
N PRO A 10 3.64 18.97 -6.26
CA PRO A 10 2.19 18.92 -6.22
C PRO A 10 1.83 17.73 -5.33
N ILE A 11 1.12 18.01 -4.25
CA ILE A 11 0.34 17.01 -3.55
C ILE A 11 -0.62 16.50 -4.62
N LEU A 12 -0.26 15.39 -5.29
CA LEU A 12 -1.19 14.67 -6.12
C LEU A 12 -2.32 14.25 -5.17
N SER A 13 -3.44 14.95 -5.28
CA SER A 13 -4.66 14.50 -4.65
C SER A 13 -4.96 13.11 -5.20
N LEU A 14 -5.37 12.20 -4.33
CA LEU A 14 -5.86 10.88 -4.75
C LEU A 14 -7.05 10.97 -5.73
N GLU A 15 -7.62 12.16 -5.91
CA GLU A 15 -8.66 12.47 -6.88
C GLU A 15 -8.16 12.57 -8.34
N ASP A 16 -6.85 12.72 -8.59
CA ASP A 16 -6.29 13.03 -9.93
C ASP A 16 -5.86 11.78 -10.75
N LEU A 17 -6.04 10.58 -10.19
CA LEU A 17 -5.83 9.30 -10.91
C LEU A 17 -7.08 8.84 -11.71
N GLY A 18 -7.97 9.78 -12.03
CA GLY A 18 -9.18 9.52 -12.83
C GLY A 18 -10.48 9.51 -12.02
N ILE A 19 -10.61 10.36 -10.99
CA ILE A 19 -11.92 10.63 -10.37
C ILE A 19 -12.47 11.95 -10.92
N ALA A 20 -12.66 12.00 -12.23
CA ALA A 20 -13.54 13.02 -12.81
C ALA A 20 -14.98 12.66 -12.42
N LYS A 21 -15.55 13.48 -11.52
CA LYS A 21 -16.98 13.48 -11.15
C LYS A 21 -17.85 13.60 -12.39
N GLU A 22 -18.60 12.56 -12.75
CA GLU A 22 -19.95 12.69 -13.30
C GLU A 22 -20.81 11.50 -12.83
N SER A 23 -21.93 11.83 -12.18
CA SER A 23 -23.11 11.01 -11.84
C SER A 23 -22.99 9.48 -11.71
N GLY A 24 -23.27 9.00 -10.48
CA GLY A 24 -23.91 7.71 -10.23
C GLY A 24 -22.96 6.53 -10.02
N GLU A 25 -22.91 6.03 -8.79
CA GLU A 25 -22.22 4.81 -8.36
C GLU A 25 -20.68 4.86 -8.34
N GLN A 26 -20.15 5.35 -7.23
CA GLN A 26 -18.72 5.30 -6.93
C GLN A 26 -18.35 3.88 -6.49
N LYS A 27 -17.86 3.04 -7.40
CA LYS A 27 -17.16 1.80 -7.03
C LYS A 27 -15.79 2.17 -6.48
N SER A 28 -15.57 1.90 -5.20
CA SER A 28 -14.28 2.13 -4.57
C SER A 28 -13.22 1.27 -5.26
N LEU A 29 -11.97 1.74 -5.38
CA LEU A 29 -10.84 0.90 -5.81
C LEU A 29 -10.75 -0.36 -4.89
N LEU A 30 -11.17 -0.23 -3.63
CA LEU A 30 -11.33 -1.36 -2.71
C LEU A 30 -12.38 -2.37 -3.18
N ASP A 31 -13.49 -1.93 -3.78
CA ASP A 31 -14.51 -2.82 -4.34
C ASP A 31 -14.00 -3.56 -5.59
N CYS A 32 -13.19 -2.89 -6.40
CA CYS A 32 -12.52 -3.50 -7.55
C CYS A 32 -11.46 -4.52 -7.12
N LEU A 33 -10.67 -4.21 -6.08
CA LEU A 33 -9.71 -5.14 -5.47
C LEU A 33 -10.42 -6.35 -4.85
N ALA A 34 -11.59 -6.14 -4.23
CA ALA A 34 -12.45 -7.17 -3.66
C ALA A 34 -13.22 -7.99 -4.72
N GLY A 35 -13.00 -7.75 -6.02
CA GLY A 35 -13.59 -8.53 -7.11
C GLY A 35 -15.09 -8.30 -7.33
N LYS A 36 -15.67 -7.24 -6.74
CA LYS A 36 -17.10 -6.91 -6.91
C LYS A 36 -17.28 -5.93 -8.07
N SER A 37 -17.10 -6.40 -9.30
CA SER A 37 -17.86 -5.93 -10.48
C SER A 37 -17.32 -6.50 -11.79
N ASP A 38 -18.22 -6.60 -12.78
CA ASP A 38 -17.96 -6.72 -14.22
C ASP A 38 -16.99 -5.64 -14.68
N SER A 39 -15.70 -5.86 -14.44
CA SER A 39 -14.63 -4.92 -14.70
C SER A 39 -14.06 -5.23 -16.08
N ASP A 40 -14.02 -4.21 -16.93
CA ASP A 40 -13.37 -4.21 -18.24
C ASP A 40 -12.02 -4.97 -18.19
N PRO A 41 -11.72 -5.87 -19.16
CA PRO A 41 -10.51 -6.69 -19.15
C PRO A 41 -9.21 -5.90 -18.95
N GLN A 42 -9.14 -4.67 -19.47
CA GLN A 42 -7.97 -3.81 -19.29
C GLN A 42 -7.80 -3.38 -17.82
N THR A 43 -8.90 -3.13 -17.12
CA THR A 43 -8.90 -2.81 -15.69
C THR A 43 -8.47 -4.01 -14.85
N GLN A 44 -8.94 -5.21 -15.16
CA GLN A 44 -8.51 -6.43 -14.46
C GLN A 44 -7.02 -6.70 -14.64
N LEU A 45 -6.50 -6.49 -15.86
CA LEU A 45 -5.08 -6.65 -16.16
C LEU A 45 -4.22 -5.69 -15.33
N ARG A 46 -4.57 -4.39 -15.28
CA ARG A 46 -3.88 -3.40 -14.43
C ARG A 46 -3.93 -3.75 -12.95
N LEU A 47 -5.06 -4.27 -12.47
CA LEU A 47 -5.18 -4.69 -11.07
C LEU A 47 -4.28 -5.89 -10.76
N ASN A 48 -4.15 -6.84 -11.69
CA ASN A 48 -3.26 -7.97 -11.52
C ASN A 48 -1.79 -7.53 -11.54
N GLU A 49 -1.40 -6.62 -12.42
CA GLU A 49 -0.07 -6.00 -12.42
C GLU A 49 0.23 -5.31 -11.08
N LEU A 50 -0.71 -4.50 -10.58
CA LEU A 50 -0.56 -3.85 -9.28
C LEU A 50 -0.42 -4.87 -8.13
N LYS A 51 -1.20 -5.95 -8.14
CA LYS A 51 -1.10 -7.04 -7.16
C LYS A 51 0.29 -7.69 -7.19
N GLU A 52 0.82 -7.96 -8.37
CA GLU A 52 2.16 -8.53 -8.56
C GLU A 52 3.25 -7.60 -8.01
N ILE A 53 3.16 -6.28 -8.27
CA ILE A 53 4.11 -5.29 -7.75
C ILE A 53 4.06 -5.24 -6.22
N ILE A 54 2.86 -5.25 -5.64
CA ILE A 54 2.68 -5.26 -4.18
C ILE A 54 3.24 -6.55 -3.57
N ALA A 55 2.95 -7.71 -4.18
CA ALA A 55 3.47 -9.00 -3.71
C ALA A 55 5.00 -9.00 -3.70
N LYS A 56 5.64 -8.58 -4.81
CA LYS A 56 7.10 -8.44 -4.90
C LYS A 56 7.66 -7.49 -3.83
N ALA A 57 6.97 -6.37 -3.55
CA ALA A 57 7.40 -5.44 -2.51
C ALA A 57 7.33 -6.07 -1.11
N ILE A 58 6.26 -6.81 -0.80
CA ILE A 58 6.08 -7.54 0.46
C ILE A 58 7.16 -8.62 0.63
N ASP A 59 7.52 -9.33 -0.45
CA ASP A 59 8.56 -10.36 -0.39
C ASP A 59 9.95 -9.83 -0.06
N THR A 60 10.21 -8.54 -0.30
CA THR A 60 11.47 -7.89 0.10
C THR A 60 11.52 -7.52 1.59
N LEU A 61 10.41 -7.61 2.31
CA LEU A 61 10.39 -7.31 3.73
C LEU A 61 11.13 -8.40 4.53
N PRO A 62 11.87 -8.00 5.58
CA PRO A 62 12.32 -8.93 6.61
C PRO A 62 11.16 -9.78 7.13
N GLU A 63 11.44 -11.05 7.44
CA GLU A 63 10.45 -12.02 7.89
C GLU A 63 9.54 -11.50 9.01
N LYS A 64 10.13 -10.86 10.03
CA LYS A 64 9.38 -10.27 11.16
C LYS A 64 8.44 -9.15 10.74
N GLU A 65 8.85 -8.31 9.78
CA GLU A 65 8.04 -7.21 9.28
C GLU A 65 6.90 -7.74 8.38
N ARG A 66 7.17 -8.76 7.56
CA ARG A 66 6.17 -9.45 6.75
C ARG A 66 5.11 -10.13 7.61
N LEU A 67 5.54 -10.88 8.62
CA LEU A 67 4.66 -11.52 9.59
C LEU A 67 3.77 -10.51 10.30
N MET A 68 4.34 -9.37 10.74
CA MET A 68 3.56 -8.28 11.34
C MET A 68 2.46 -7.81 10.37
N ILE A 69 2.81 -7.55 9.10
CA ILE A 69 1.87 -7.06 8.08
C ILE A 69 0.75 -8.08 7.85
N SER A 70 1.07 -9.38 7.77
CA SER A 70 0.07 -10.45 7.66
C SER A 70 -0.88 -10.48 8.85
N LEU A 71 -0.36 -10.47 10.08
CA LEU A 71 -1.18 -10.50 11.28
C LEU A 71 -2.11 -9.28 11.39
N TYR A 72 -1.65 -8.11 10.95
CA TYR A 72 -2.43 -6.88 11.04
C TYR A 72 -3.47 -6.74 9.92
N TYR A 73 -3.11 -7.01 8.66
CA TYR A 73 -3.97 -6.72 7.50
C TYR A 73 -4.78 -7.92 7.03
N TYR A 74 -4.30 -9.15 7.26
CA TYR A 74 -4.98 -10.37 6.81
C TYR A 74 -5.75 -11.03 7.96
N GLU A 75 -5.13 -11.15 9.14
CA GLU A 75 -5.78 -11.71 10.33
C GLU A 75 -6.55 -10.66 11.16
N GLU A 76 -6.52 -9.39 10.73
CA GLU A 76 -7.21 -8.25 11.36
C GLU A 76 -6.91 -8.07 12.87
N LEU A 77 -5.75 -8.53 13.33
CA LEU A 77 -5.37 -8.46 14.74
C LEU A 77 -4.93 -7.06 15.15
N THR A 78 -5.26 -6.68 16.38
CA THR A 78 -4.81 -5.42 16.98
C THR A 78 -3.33 -5.46 17.36
N MET A 79 -2.70 -4.29 17.50
CA MET A 79 -1.30 -4.18 17.96
C MET A 79 -1.06 -4.89 19.30
N LYS A 80 -2.07 -4.89 20.17
CA LYS A 80 -2.04 -5.57 21.47
C LYS A 80 -2.01 -7.09 21.31
N GLU A 81 -2.95 -7.65 20.55
CA GLU A 81 -3.03 -9.11 20.29
C GLU A 81 -1.77 -9.62 19.59
N ILE A 82 -1.25 -8.85 18.62
CA ILE A 82 0.02 -9.17 17.95
C ILE A 82 1.18 -9.15 18.95
N GLY A 83 1.19 -8.18 19.88
CA GLY A 83 2.19 -8.11 20.95
C GLY A 83 2.17 -9.33 21.85
N GLU A 84 0.97 -9.81 22.21
CA GLU A 84 0.78 -11.03 23.00
C GLU A 84 1.29 -12.27 22.24
N ILE A 85 0.94 -12.44 20.96
CA ILE A 85 1.37 -13.57 20.11
C ILE A 85 2.90 -13.58 19.93
N LEU A 86 3.49 -12.41 19.68
CA LEU A 86 4.93 -12.28 19.41
C LEU A 86 5.76 -12.09 20.70
N SER A 87 5.12 -12.10 21.87
CA SER A 87 5.75 -11.86 23.18
C SER A 87 6.59 -10.57 23.22
N ILE A 88 6.05 -9.47 22.67
CA ILE A 88 6.65 -8.13 22.65
C ILE A 88 5.62 -7.07 23.06
N THR A 89 6.09 -5.88 23.44
CA THR A 89 5.19 -4.79 23.82
C THR A 89 4.44 -4.22 22.60
N GLU A 90 3.23 -3.69 22.82
CA GLU A 90 2.44 -3.00 21.79
C GLU A 90 3.24 -1.88 21.11
N SER A 91 3.99 -1.08 21.89
CA SER A 91 4.88 -0.04 21.36
C SER A 91 5.92 -0.61 20.39
N ARG A 92 6.46 -1.81 20.68
CA ARG A 92 7.41 -2.47 19.78
C ARG A 92 6.72 -2.94 18.50
N VAL A 93 5.50 -3.45 18.56
CA VAL A 93 4.71 -3.83 17.38
C VAL A 93 4.48 -2.60 16.49
N SER A 94 4.05 -1.47 17.07
CA SER A 94 3.83 -0.21 16.34
C SER A 94 5.09 0.28 15.62
N GLN A 95 6.25 0.16 16.24
CA GLN A 95 7.54 0.50 15.62
C GLN A 95 7.87 -0.42 14.43
N ILE A 96 7.66 -1.73 14.59
CA ILE A 96 7.87 -2.71 13.51
C ILE A 96 6.91 -2.41 12.35
N HIS A 97 5.63 -2.13 12.64
CA HIS A 97 4.63 -1.76 11.64
C HIS A 97 5.04 -0.51 10.86
N SER A 98 5.40 0.56 11.57
CA SER A 98 5.84 1.82 10.95
C SER A 98 7.04 1.61 10.03
N LYS A 99 7.99 0.77 10.43
CA LYS A 99 9.19 0.45 9.64
C LYS A 99 8.85 -0.39 8.40
N ALA A 100 7.96 -1.36 8.54
CA ALA A 100 7.48 -2.19 7.43
C ALA A 100 6.77 -1.33 6.37
N VAL A 101 5.83 -0.47 6.80
CA VAL A 101 5.11 0.46 5.91
C VAL A 101 6.06 1.43 5.22
N PHE A 102 7.05 1.97 5.94
CA PHE A 102 8.05 2.85 5.32
C PHE A 102 8.82 2.13 4.21
N ARG A 103 9.31 0.90 4.46
CA ARG A 103 10.02 0.10 3.45
C ARG A 103 9.15 -0.23 2.25
N LEU A 104 7.90 -0.64 2.48
CA LEU A 104 6.96 -0.91 1.39
C LEU A 104 6.77 0.33 0.52
N ARG A 105 6.54 1.50 1.12
CA ARG A 105 6.39 2.76 0.36
C ARG A 105 7.62 3.07 -0.48
N THR A 106 8.82 2.95 0.08
CA THR A 106 10.06 3.16 -0.66
C THR A 106 10.21 2.17 -1.81
N LYS A 107 9.89 0.90 -1.57
CA LYS A 107 10.04 -0.14 -2.59
C LYS A 107 9.02 -0.01 -3.71
N LEU A 108 7.76 0.24 -3.39
CA LEU A 108 6.70 0.50 -4.36
C LEU A 108 7.02 1.73 -5.21
N LYS A 109 7.54 2.81 -4.61
CA LYS A 109 7.98 3.99 -5.37
C LYS A 109 9.10 3.65 -6.37
N SER A 110 10.05 2.79 -6.00
CA SER A 110 11.11 2.32 -6.91
C SER A 110 10.53 1.49 -8.05
N LEU A 111 9.71 0.47 -7.72
CA LEU A 111 9.16 -0.46 -8.70
C LEU A 111 8.25 0.24 -9.71
N ILE A 112 7.37 1.13 -9.24
CA ILE A 112 6.48 1.90 -10.12
C ILE A 112 7.27 2.88 -11.00
N ALA A 113 8.37 3.44 -10.49
CA ALA A 113 9.22 4.35 -11.28
C ALA A 113 10.09 3.62 -12.32
N GLU A 114 10.29 2.30 -12.19
CA GLU A 114 10.99 1.46 -13.18
C GLU A 114 10.07 1.01 -14.33
N GLU A 115 8.76 1.14 -14.17
CA GLU A 115 7.71 0.73 -15.12
C GLU A 115 7.16 1.89 -15.98
N LEU A 116 7.62 3.12 -15.71
CA LEU A 116 7.32 4.35 -16.45
C LEU A 116 8.55 4.82 -17.26
#